data_AF-A0A2E8NFZ7-F1
#
_entry.id   AF-A0A2E8NFZ7-F1
#
_cell.length_a   1.000
_cell.length_b   1.000
_cell.length_c   1.000
_cell.angle_alpha   90.00
_cell.angle_beta   90.00
_cell.angle_gamma   90.00
#
_symmetry.space_group_name_H-M   'P 1'
#
loop_
_entity.id
_entity.type
_entity.pdbx_description
1 polymer ?
#
loop_
_entity_poly.entity_id
_entity_poly.type
_entity_poly.pdbx_seq_one_letter_code
_entity_poly.pdbx_strand_id
1 'polypeptide(L)'
;MWTYIVIASIIVIIPSWFAVVTVSARLRNTPEQIVFDIDKATDYVADNLPEEITRKISYLDVETLIKLELTYLRQRGIASYGSVDFLAEKASKSIDTVLAHEDELVDQLLRQANERNLELDALDIVCVTNLVNEYFLKLGVVGEEISDVTYGEIESTES
;
A
#
# COMPACT_ATOMS: atom_id res chain seq x y z
N MET A 1 18.10 -44.32 32.46
CA MET A 1 18.19 -42.92 32.96
C MET A 1 18.57 -41.95 31.84
N TRP A 2 19.63 -42.22 31.07
CA TRP A 2 20.10 -41.33 30.00
C TRP A 2 19.09 -41.16 28.84
N THR A 3 18.37 -42.22 28.47
CA THR A 3 17.31 -42.18 27.45
C THR A 3 16.20 -41.18 27.78
N TYR A 4 15.75 -41.13 29.04
CA TYR A 4 14.74 -40.17 29.47
C TYR A 4 15.24 -38.73 29.43
N ILE A 5 16.52 -38.49 29.75
CA ILE A 5 17.14 -37.17 29.66
C ILE A 5 17.18 -36.69 28.21
N VAL A 6 17.57 -37.57 27.28
CA VAL A 6 17.62 -37.25 25.84
C VAL A 6 16.22 -36.92 25.30
N ILE A 7 15.21 -37.73 25.65
CA ILE A 7 13.83 -37.50 25.22
C ILE A 7 13.27 -36.20 25.77
N ALA A 8 13.46 -35.93 27.07
CA ALA A 8 13.00 -34.68 27.69
C ALA A 8 13.71 -33.46 27.09
N SER A 9 15.00 -33.56 26.79
CA SER A 9 15.75 -32.49 26.14
C SER A 9 15.22 -32.19 24.74
N ILE A 10 14.97 -33.22 23.93
CA ILE A 10 14.42 -33.09 22.58
C ILE A 10 13.03 -32.44 22.62
N ILE A 11 12.17 -32.85 23.56
CA ILE A 11 10.79 -32.34 23.65
C ILE A 11 10.72 -30.86 23.99
N VAL A 12 11.73 -30.31 24.67
CA VAL A 12 11.81 -28.88 24.99
C VAL A 12 12.49 -28.09 23.88
N ILE A 13 13.59 -28.62 23.34
CA ILE A 13 14.42 -27.90 22.36
C ILE A 13 13.67 -27.73 21.03
N ILE A 14 12.98 -28.76 20.54
CA ILE A 14 12.29 -28.70 19.25
C ILE A 14 11.21 -27.59 19.21
N PRO A 15 10.21 -27.55 20.11
CA PRO A 15 9.18 -26.51 20.08
C PRO A 15 9.74 -25.13 20.40
N SER A 16 10.77 -25.03 21.25
CA SER A 16 11.44 -23.76 21.54
C SER A 16 12.13 -23.20 20.28
N TRP A 17 12.90 -24.03 19.57
CA TRP A 17 13.51 -23.67 18.30
C TRP A 17 12.46 -23.28 17.26
N PHE A 18 11.38 -24.07 17.13
CA PHE A 18 10.30 -23.78 16.21
C PHE A 18 9.68 -22.40 16.48
N ALA A 19 9.36 -22.09 17.73
CA ALA A 19 8.83 -20.79 18.11
C ALA A 19 9.78 -19.64 17.75
N VAL A 20 11.09 -19.78 18.05
CA VAL A 20 12.10 -18.77 17.71
C VAL A 20 12.22 -18.59 16.19
N VAL A 21 12.23 -19.68 15.43
CA VAL A 21 12.31 -19.62 13.95
C VAL A 21 11.07 -18.99 13.36
N THR A 22 9.87 -19.36 13.81
CA THR A 22 8.61 -18.78 13.32
C THR A 22 8.55 -17.28 13.61
N VAL A 23 8.90 -16.86 14.82
CA VAL A 23 8.91 -15.43 15.19
C VAL A 23 9.98 -14.68 14.40
N SER A 24 11.18 -15.24 14.28
CA SER A 24 12.26 -14.64 13.50
C SER A 24 11.94 -14.55 12.01
N ALA A 25 11.23 -15.55 11.46
CA ALA A 25 10.76 -15.52 10.07
C ALA A 25 9.70 -14.43 9.86
N ARG A 26 8.80 -14.23 10.82
CA ARG A 26 7.83 -13.12 10.78
C ARG A 26 8.50 -11.74 10.85
N LEU A 27 9.52 -11.59 11.69
CA LEU A 27 10.28 -10.34 11.82
C LEU A 27 11.13 -10.04 10.57
N ARG A 28 11.77 -11.06 9.98
CA ARG A 28 12.51 -10.88 8.72
C ARG A 28 11.63 -10.44 7.56
N ASN A 29 10.36 -10.85 7.56
CA ASN A 29 9.38 -10.47 6.55
C ASN A 29 8.60 -9.21 6.92
N THR A 30 8.96 -8.49 7.99
CA THR A 30 8.38 -7.15 8.22
C THR A 30 9.08 -6.20 7.25
N PRO A 31 8.40 -5.75 6.17
CA PRO A 31 9.01 -4.85 5.20
C PRO A 31 9.44 -3.57 5.92
N GLU A 32 10.49 -2.91 5.41
CA GLU A 32 10.86 -1.58 5.88
C GLU A 32 9.63 -0.66 5.74
N GLN A 33 9.08 -0.22 6.86
CA GLN A 33 7.90 0.64 6.87
C GLN A 33 8.35 2.06 6.55
N ILE A 34 8.14 2.48 5.31
CA ILE A 34 8.38 3.86 4.91
C ILE A 34 7.21 4.70 5.41
N VAL A 35 7.54 5.72 6.23
CA VAL A 35 6.55 6.67 6.74
C VAL A 35 6.30 7.71 5.66
N PHE A 36 5.06 7.75 5.16
CA PHE A 36 4.64 8.75 4.20
C PHE A 36 4.26 10.06 4.90
N ASP A 37 4.93 11.14 4.51
CA ASP A 37 4.69 12.49 5.04
C ASP A 37 3.77 13.24 4.06
N ILE A 38 2.50 13.41 4.45
CA ILE A 38 1.46 14.01 3.61
C ILE A 38 1.79 15.46 3.30
N ASP A 39 2.36 16.21 4.25
CA ASP A 39 2.65 17.63 4.06
C ASP A 39 3.73 17.80 2.99
N LYS A 40 4.80 17.01 3.07
CA LYS A 40 5.87 17.00 2.04
C LYS A 40 5.38 16.51 0.68
N ALA A 41 4.49 15.53 0.66
CA ALA A 41 3.90 15.05 -0.58
C ALA A 41 3.05 16.14 -1.23
N THR A 42 2.28 16.88 -0.43
CA THR A 42 1.44 18.00 -0.90
C THR A 42 2.31 19.12 -1.47
N ASP A 43 3.40 19.49 -0.78
CA ASP A 43 4.38 20.46 -1.30
C ASP A 43 4.96 20.01 -2.65
N TYR A 44 5.40 18.74 -2.74
CA TYR A 44 5.96 18.18 -3.97
C TYR A 44 4.96 18.21 -5.12
N VAL A 45 3.72 17.79 -4.89
CA VAL A 45 2.68 17.77 -5.93
C VAL A 45 2.33 19.19 -6.35
N ALA A 46 2.13 20.10 -5.40
CA ALA A 46 1.81 21.50 -5.67
C ALA A 46 2.88 22.20 -6.53
N ASP A 47 4.17 21.90 -6.28
CA ASP A 47 5.29 22.48 -7.02
C ASP A 47 5.49 21.89 -8.43
N ASN A 48 5.00 20.67 -8.69
CA ASN A 48 5.19 19.97 -9.96
C ASN A 48 3.91 19.92 -10.82
N LEU A 49 2.80 20.50 -10.34
CA LEU A 49 1.55 20.56 -11.08
C LEU A 49 1.66 21.49 -12.32
N PRO A 50 1.04 21.12 -13.46
CA PRO A 50 0.96 22.00 -14.62
C PRO A 50 0.21 23.31 -14.29
N GLU A 51 0.69 24.45 -14.82
CA GLU A 51 0.12 25.77 -14.56
C GLU A 51 -1.38 25.91 -14.91
N GLU A 52 -1.88 25.05 -15.80
CA GLU A 52 -3.28 24.97 -16.20
C GLU A 52 -4.17 24.45 -15.05
N ILE A 53 -3.64 23.55 -14.22
CA ILE A 53 -4.33 22.88 -13.12
C ILE A 53 -4.13 23.67 -11.82
N THR A 54 -2.93 24.19 -11.58
CA THR A 54 -2.58 24.98 -10.38
C THR A 54 -3.46 26.22 -10.19
N ARG A 55 -4.07 26.75 -11.25
CA ARG A 55 -5.04 27.86 -11.16
C ARG A 55 -6.42 27.44 -10.64
N LYS A 56 -6.77 26.16 -10.77
CA LYS A 56 -8.08 25.62 -10.41
C LYS A 56 -8.06 24.93 -9.06
N ILE A 57 -6.98 24.21 -8.76
CA ILE A 57 -6.87 23.40 -7.55
C ILE A 57 -6.18 24.17 -6.42
N SER A 58 -6.77 24.12 -5.22
CA SER A 58 -6.13 24.68 -4.01
C SER A 58 -5.16 23.68 -3.41
N TYR A 59 -4.19 24.18 -2.64
CA TYR A 59 -3.29 23.34 -1.84
C TYR A 59 -4.05 22.37 -0.91
N LEU A 60 -5.15 22.83 -0.31
CA LEU A 60 -6.02 22.02 0.55
C LEU A 60 -6.74 20.91 -0.23
N ASP A 61 -7.03 21.14 -1.51
CA ASP A 61 -7.69 20.15 -2.36
C ASP A 61 -6.71 19.04 -2.73
N VAL A 62 -5.45 19.41 -3.03
CA VAL A 62 -4.35 18.45 -3.24
C VAL A 62 -4.14 17.59 -2.00
N GLU A 63 -4.01 18.20 -0.81
CA GLU A 63 -3.85 17.48 0.45
C GLU A 63 -5.03 16.52 0.70
N THR A 64 -6.25 16.98 0.40
CA THR A 64 -7.44 16.16 0.52
C THR A 64 -7.40 14.98 -0.44
N LEU A 65 -7.01 15.17 -1.70
CA LEU A 65 -6.94 14.10 -2.68
C LEU A 65 -5.92 13.04 -2.28
N ILE A 66 -4.72 13.45 -1.83
CA ILE A 66 -3.68 12.55 -1.31
C ILE A 66 -4.23 11.72 -0.14
N LYS A 67 -4.98 12.32 0.78
CA LYS A 67 -5.61 11.58 1.89
C LYS A 67 -6.64 10.57 1.42
N LEU A 68 -7.42 10.89 0.38
CA LEU A 68 -8.41 9.97 -0.19
C LEU A 68 -7.72 8.79 -0.88
N GLU A 69 -6.64 9.04 -1.62
CA GLU A 69 -5.81 8.02 -2.25
C GLU A 69 -5.18 7.08 -1.21
N LEU A 70 -4.53 7.62 -0.17
CA LEU A 70 -4.00 6.82 0.94
C LEU A 70 -5.10 6.01 1.65
N THR A 71 -6.31 6.57 1.74
CA THR A 71 -7.46 5.85 2.30
C THR A 71 -7.90 4.69 1.41
N TYR A 72 -7.87 4.85 0.08
CA TYR A 72 -8.10 3.76 -0.87
C TYR A 72 -7.06 2.65 -0.71
N LEU A 73 -5.76 3.01 -0.70
CA LEU A 73 -4.67 2.06 -0.50
C LEU A 73 -4.80 1.32 0.83
N ARG A 74 -5.24 2.01 1.88
CA ARG A 74 -5.51 1.41 3.20
C ARG A 74 -6.67 0.41 3.17
N GLN A 75 -7.76 0.71 2.46
CA GLN A 75 -8.90 -0.21 2.32
C GLN A 75 -8.50 -1.50 1.59
N ARG A 76 -7.52 -1.40 0.68
CA ARG A 76 -6.92 -2.53 -0.04
C ARG A 76 -5.83 -3.24 0.76
N GLY A 77 -5.43 -2.73 1.92
CA GLY A 77 -4.39 -3.32 2.78
C GLY A 77 -2.96 -3.02 2.34
N ILE A 78 -2.77 -2.08 1.42
CA ILE A 78 -1.46 -1.64 0.90
C ILE A 78 -0.83 -0.62 1.86
N ALA A 79 -1.63 0.31 2.39
CA ALA A 79 -1.18 1.35 3.30
C ALA A 79 -1.77 1.16 4.71
N SER A 80 -1.10 1.74 5.70
CA SER A 80 -1.59 1.80 7.08
C SER A 80 -1.16 3.10 7.73
N TYR A 81 -1.95 3.59 8.69
CA TYR A 81 -1.56 4.73 9.53
C TYR A 81 -0.49 4.39 10.59
N GLY A 82 0.19 3.24 10.48
CA GLY A 82 1.31 2.81 11.35
C GLY A 82 0.91 2.35 12.75
N SER A 83 -0.33 2.59 13.17
CA SER A 83 -0.90 2.12 14.45
C SER A 83 -1.63 0.77 14.30
N VAL A 84 -2.37 0.33 15.34
CA VAL A 84 -3.28 -0.84 15.26
C VAL A 84 -4.43 -0.59 14.29
N ASP A 85 -4.14 -0.79 13.02
CA ASP A 85 -5.07 -0.55 11.92
C ASP A 85 -5.76 -1.86 11.49
N PHE A 86 -6.84 -2.21 12.21
CA PHE A 86 -7.59 -3.44 11.97
C PHE A 86 -8.17 -3.53 10.55
N LEU A 87 -8.42 -2.39 9.88
CA LEU A 87 -8.91 -2.40 8.51
C LEU A 87 -7.80 -2.81 7.55
N ALA A 88 -6.63 -2.18 7.65
CA ALA A 88 -5.47 -2.53 6.83
C ALA A 88 -5.03 -3.98 7.10
N GLU A 89 -4.98 -4.41 8.37
CA GLU A 89 -4.58 -5.76 8.75
C GLU A 89 -5.56 -6.83 8.24
N LYS A 90 -6.87 -6.55 8.28
CA LYS A 90 -7.88 -7.48 7.75
C LYS A 90 -7.77 -7.59 6.23
N ALA A 91 -7.58 -6.46 5.54
CA ALA A 91 -7.43 -6.43 4.09
C ALA A 91 -6.15 -7.18 3.66
N SER A 92 -5.02 -6.94 4.33
CA SER A 92 -3.73 -7.60 4.02
C SER A 92 -3.75 -9.12 4.28
N LYS A 93 -4.58 -9.59 5.21
CA LYS A 93 -4.75 -11.03 5.49
C LYS A 93 -5.69 -11.74 4.52
N SER A 94 -6.56 -11.00 3.86
CA SER A 94 -7.63 -11.57 3.03
C SER A 94 -7.19 -11.91 1.60
N ILE A 95 -6.05 -11.41 1.13
CA ILE A 95 -5.66 -11.45 -0.28
C ILE A 95 -4.14 -11.70 -0.38
N ASP A 96 -3.73 -12.69 -1.18
CA ASP A 96 -2.32 -13.06 -1.41
C ASP A 96 -1.62 -12.10 -2.40
N THR A 97 -2.39 -11.44 -3.27
CA THR A 97 -1.90 -10.36 -4.15
C THR A 97 -3.00 -9.32 -4.35
N VAL A 98 -2.79 -8.11 -3.82
CA VAL A 98 -3.73 -7.01 -3.94
C VAL A 98 -3.51 -6.31 -5.28
N LEU A 99 -4.40 -6.56 -6.24
CA LEU A 99 -4.45 -5.83 -7.51
C LEU A 99 -5.28 -4.56 -7.31
N ALA A 100 -4.60 -3.42 -7.24
CA ALA A 100 -5.22 -2.10 -7.30
C ALA A 100 -5.03 -1.56 -8.71
N HIS A 101 -6.13 -1.36 -9.45
CA HIS A 101 -6.06 -0.77 -10.78
C HIS A 101 -6.15 0.76 -10.65
N GLU A 102 -5.28 1.47 -11.34
CA GLU A 102 -5.26 2.94 -11.31
C GLU A 102 -6.60 3.54 -11.77
N ASP A 103 -7.23 2.94 -12.78
CA ASP A 103 -8.54 3.37 -13.27
C ASP A 103 -9.63 3.30 -12.18
N GLU A 104 -9.61 2.26 -11.34
CA GLU A 104 -10.56 2.11 -10.24
C GLU A 104 -10.32 3.17 -9.15
N LEU A 105 -9.05 3.46 -8.87
CA LEU A 105 -8.66 4.53 -7.95
C LEU A 105 -9.19 5.87 -8.44
N VAL A 106 -8.97 6.22 -9.71
CA VAL A 106 -9.44 7.49 -10.29
C VAL A 106 -10.97 7.59 -10.23
N ASP A 107 -11.68 6.53 -10.59
CA ASP A 107 -13.14 6.46 -10.51
C ASP A 107 -13.65 6.67 -9.07
N GLN A 108 -12.98 6.07 -8.09
CA GLN A 108 -13.34 6.22 -6.69
C GLN A 108 -13.04 7.63 -6.17
N LEU A 109 -11.89 8.20 -6.53
CA LEU A 109 -11.53 9.57 -6.18
C LEU A 109 -12.52 10.57 -6.78
N LEU A 110 -12.93 10.38 -8.04
CA LEU A 110 -13.91 11.22 -8.71
C LEU A 110 -15.27 11.19 -7.98
N ARG A 111 -15.72 10.00 -7.56
CA ARG A 111 -16.95 9.87 -6.75
C ARG A 111 -16.83 10.61 -5.42
N GLN A 112 -15.73 10.44 -4.71
CA GLN A 112 -15.50 11.07 -3.40
C GLN A 112 -15.31 12.60 -3.50
N ALA A 113 -14.69 13.08 -4.58
CA ALA A 113 -14.57 14.51 -4.87
C ALA A 113 -15.94 15.14 -5.12
N ASN A 114 -16.79 14.50 -5.92
CA ASN A 114 -18.16 14.94 -6.17
C ASN A 114 -19.01 14.96 -4.89
N GLU A 115 -18.92 13.93 -4.04
CA GLU A 115 -19.62 13.90 -2.75
C GLU A 115 -19.21 15.05 -1.82
N ARG A 116 -17.96 15.52 -1.93
CA ARG A 116 -17.41 16.63 -1.15
C ARG A 116 -17.59 18.00 -1.81
N ASN A 117 -18.26 18.06 -2.96
CA ASN A 117 -18.45 19.27 -3.78
C ASN A 117 -17.11 19.92 -4.21
N LEU A 118 -16.09 19.11 -4.49
CA LEU A 118 -14.86 19.59 -5.11
C LEU A 118 -15.10 19.72 -6.63
N GLU A 119 -14.87 20.91 -7.19
CA GLU A 119 -15.01 21.17 -8.64
C GLU A 119 -13.78 20.66 -9.41
N LEU A 120 -13.50 19.36 -9.32
CA LEU A 120 -12.35 18.70 -9.95
C LEU A 120 -12.80 17.82 -11.12
N ASP A 121 -12.08 17.88 -12.23
CA ASP A 121 -12.28 16.98 -13.36
C ASP A 121 -11.43 15.70 -13.21
N ALA A 122 -11.78 14.65 -13.95
CA ALA A 122 -11.03 13.40 -13.98
C ALA A 122 -9.56 13.62 -14.39
N LEU A 123 -9.30 14.55 -15.31
CA LEU A 123 -7.94 14.90 -15.73
C LEU A 123 -7.12 15.49 -14.58
N ASP A 124 -7.74 16.37 -13.77
CA ASP A 124 -7.06 17.00 -12.63
C ASP A 124 -6.66 15.94 -11.60
N ILE A 125 -7.55 14.98 -11.34
CA ILE A 125 -7.32 13.86 -10.43
C ILE A 125 -6.17 12.97 -10.94
N VAL A 126 -6.20 12.58 -12.21
CA VAL A 126 -5.14 11.76 -12.82
C VAL A 126 -3.78 12.46 -12.75
N CYS A 127 -3.72 13.77 -13.01
CA CYS A 127 -2.47 14.51 -12.88
C CYS A 127 -1.91 14.49 -11.45
N VAL A 128 -2.76 14.66 -10.44
CA VAL A 128 -2.33 14.59 -9.04
C VAL A 128 -1.90 13.17 -8.68
N THR A 129 -2.69 12.15 -8.97
CA THR A 129 -2.37 10.74 -8.68
C THR A 129 -1.03 10.33 -9.32
N ASN A 130 -0.77 10.74 -10.56
CA ASN A 130 0.50 10.49 -11.22
C ASN A 130 1.70 11.10 -10.47
N LEU A 131 1.58 12.35 -10.02
CA LEU A 131 2.64 13.01 -9.24
C LEU A 131 2.84 12.37 -7.87
N VAL A 132 1.76 11.88 -7.25
CA VAL A 132 1.83 11.12 -5.99
C VAL A 132 2.56 9.79 -6.22
N ASN A 133 2.28 9.10 -7.33
CA ASN A 133 2.98 7.87 -7.70
C ASN A 133 4.47 8.10 -7.96
N GLU A 134 4.85 9.18 -8.66
CA GLU A 134 6.24 9.59 -8.79
C GLU A 134 6.91 9.83 -7.43
N TYR A 135 6.19 10.41 -6.48
CA TYR A 135 6.70 10.61 -5.13
C TYR A 135 6.85 9.29 -4.37
N PHE A 136 5.94 8.32 -4.54
CA PHE A 136 6.12 6.96 -4.02
C PHE A 136 7.37 6.28 -4.58
N LEU A 137 7.63 6.42 -5.88
CA LEU A 137 8.83 5.90 -6.54
C LEU A 137 10.11 6.54 -5.97
N LYS A 138 10.11 7.86 -5.76
CA LYS A 138 11.24 8.57 -5.13
C LYS A 138 11.53 8.11 -3.71
N LEU A 139 10.49 7.78 -2.95
CA LEU A 139 10.61 7.22 -1.61
C LEU A 139 11.01 5.73 -1.62
N GLY A 140 10.98 5.06 -2.78
CA GLY A 140 11.26 3.63 -2.89
C GLY A 140 10.15 2.73 -2.32
N VAL A 141 8.93 3.26 -2.19
CA VAL A 141 7.77 2.53 -1.66
C VAL A 141 7.21 1.56 -2.69
N VAL A 142 7.33 1.91 -3.98
CA VAL A 142 6.83 1.13 -5.12
C VAL A 142 8.03 0.55 -5.89
N GLY A 143 7.92 -0.74 -6.26
CA GLY A 143 8.93 -1.46 -7.03
C GLY A 143 8.83 -1.22 -8.54
N GLU A 144 9.55 -2.03 -9.31
CA GLU A 144 9.51 -1.97 -10.78
C GLU A 144 8.10 -2.27 -11.32
N GLU A 145 7.70 -1.55 -12.35
CA GLU A 145 6.39 -1.72 -12.99
C GLU A 145 6.28 -3.13 -13.58
N ILE A 146 5.19 -3.83 -13.25
CA ILE A 146 4.94 -5.18 -13.75
C ILE A 146 4.03 -5.06 -14.96
N SER A 147 4.58 -5.27 -16.17
CA SER A 147 3.78 -5.28 -17.39
C SER A 147 2.79 -6.47 -17.40
N ASP A 148 1.55 -6.20 -17.82
CA ASP A 148 0.38 -7.10 -17.89
C ASP A 148 0.62 -8.44 -18.64
N VAL A 149 1.70 -8.52 -19.43
CA VAL A 149 2.07 -9.70 -20.22
C VAL A 149 2.39 -10.93 -19.36
N THR A 150 2.79 -10.77 -18.10
CA THR A 150 3.26 -11.88 -17.26
C THR A 150 2.11 -12.67 -16.58
N TYR A 151 0.91 -12.08 -16.45
CA TYR A 151 -0.19 -12.71 -15.71
C TYR A 151 -1.11 -13.62 -16.54
N GLY A 152 -1.07 -13.52 -17.88
CA GLY A 152 -1.93 -14.32 -18.76
C GLY A 152 -1.61 -15.82 -18.79
N GLU A 153 -0.51 -16.28 -18.20
CA GLU A 153 -0.05 -17.68 -18.30
C GLU A 153 -0.44 -18.55 -17.09
N ILE A 154 -0.94 -17.96 -16.00
CA ILE A 154 -1.32 -18.70 -14.78
C ILE A 154 -2.80 -19.12 -14.72
N GLU A 155 -3.65 -18.71 -15.67
CA GLU A 155 -5.04 -19.20 -15.76
C GLU A 155 -5.24 -20.41 -16.69
N SER A 156 -4.25 -20.84 -17.47
CA SER A 156 -4.44 -21.88 -18.51
C SER A 156 -3.94 -23.29 -18.16
N THR A 157 -3.67 -23.60 -16.88
CA THR A 157 -3.31 -24.96 -16.46
C THR A 157 -4.17 -25.47 -15.31
N GLU A 158 -5.48 -25.53 -15.52
CA GLU A 158 -6.30 -26.55 -14.87
C GLU A 158 -7.32 -27.09 -15.88
N SER A 159 -6.99 -28.25 -16.48
CA SER A 159 -7.92 -29.13 -17.19
C SER A 159 -7.69 -30.56 -16.76
#